data_AF-A0A376RKC6-F1
#
_entry.id   AF-A0A376RKC6-F1
#
_cell.length_a   1.000
_cell.length_b   1.000
_cell.length_c   1.000
_cell.angle_alpha   90.00
_cell.angle_beta   90.00
_cell.angle_gamma   90.00
#
_symmetry.space_group_name_H-M   'P 1'
#
loop_
_entity.id
_entity.type
_entity.pdbx_description
1 polymer ?
#
loop_
_entity_poly.entity_id
_entity_poly.type
_entity_poly.pdbx_seq_one_letter_code
_entity_poly.pdbx_strand_id
1 'polypeptide(L)' 'MSGKPAARQGDMTRKGLDIVQGSAGVLIGAPTGGCLLGVS' A
#
# COMPACT_ATOMS: atom_id res chain seq x y z
N MET A 1 -8.83 16.54 -4.77
CA MET A 1 -7.45 16.02 -4.62
C MET A 1 -6.68 16.34 -5.89
N SER A 2 -5.64 17.17 -5.81
CA SER A 2 -4.75 17.49 -6.94
C SER A 2 -3.32 17.14 -6.55
N GLY A 3 -3.07 15.85 -6.43
CA GLY A 3 -1.78 15.28 -6.05
C GLY A 3 -1.59 13.95 -6.75
N LYS A 4 -0.35 13.45 -6.79
CA LYS A 4 -0.09 12.11 -7.32
C LYS A 4 -0.80 11.07 -6.43
N PRO A 5 -1.32 9.96 -6.98
CA PRO A 5 -1.88 8.89 -6.18
C PRO A 5 -0.88 8.40 -5.12
N ALA A 6 -1.39 7.90 -4.01
CA ALA A 6 -0.56 7.25 -3.00
C ALA A 6 0.07 5.98 -3.56
N ALA A 7 1.37 5.78 -3.30
CA ALA A 7 2.09 4.58 -3.71
C ALA A 7 1.63 3.36 -2.88
N ARG A 8 1.64 2.19 -3.51
CA ARG A 8 1.16 0.91 -2.96
C ARG A 8 2.18 -0.20 -3.19
N GLN A 9 1.98 -1.31 -2.51
CA GLN A 9 2.76 -2.53 -2.76
C GLN A 9 2.62 -2.95 -4.23
N GLY A 10 3.75 -3.28 -4.86
CA GLY A 10 3.87 -3.57 -6.28
C GLY A 10 4.09 -2.35 -7.19
N ASP A 11 3.96 -1.12 -6.68
CA ASP A 11 4.26 0.06 -7.50
C ASP A 11 5.78 0.23 -7.71
N MET A 12 6.16 0.76 -8.87
CA MET A 12 7.55 1.00 -9.26
C MET A 12 8.15 2.21 -8.55
N THR A 13 9.29 2.02 -7.89
CA THR A 13 10.09 3.13 -7.35
C THR A 13 10.85 3.84 -8.45
N ARG A 14 11.31 5.07 -8.19
CA ARG A 14 12.19 5.80 -9.12
C ARG A 14 13.50 5.04 -9.44
N LYS A 15 13.87 4.08 -8.59
CA LYS A 15 15.06 3.25 -8.78
C LYS A 15 14.81 2.04 -9.68
N GLY A 16 13.59 1.83 -10.16
CA GLY A 16 13.25 0.71 -11.03
C GLY A 16 12.98 -0.61 -10.29
N LEU A 17 12.78 -0.54 -8.96
CA LEU A 17 12.40 -1.69 -8.13
C LEU A 17 10.99 -1.50 -7.58
N ASP A 18 10.29 -2.60 -7.36
CA ASP A 18 8.93 -2.58 -6.82
C ASP A 18 8.91 -2.29 -5.31
N ILE A 19 7.81 -1.72 -4.84
CA ILE A 19 7.52 -1.62 -3.40
C ILE A 19 7.09 -3.01 -2.91
N VAL A 20 7.97 -3.71 -2.19
CA VAL A 20 7.72 -5.10 -1.77
C VAL A 20 6.97 -5.25 -0.45
N GLN A 21 6.87 -4.19 0.38
CA GLN A 21 6.13 -4.21 1.64
C GLN A 21 5.67 -2.80 2.06
N GLY A 22 4.46 -2.72 2.62
CA GLY A 22 3.90 -1.52 3.25
C GLY A 22 3.81 -1.65 4.78
N SER A 23 3.10 -0.71 5.42
CA SER A 23 2.83 -0.79 6.86
C SER A 23 1.77 -1.86 7.15
N ALA A 24 2.02 -2.72 8.15
CA ALA A 24 1.16 -3.87 8.48
C ALA A 24 -0.30 -3.52 8.82
N GLY A 25 -0.57 -2.30 9.27
CA GLY A 25 -1.90 -1.84 9.65
C GLY A 25 -2.53 -0.83 8.69
N VAL A 26 -1.94 -0.55 7.52
CA VAL A 26 -2.42 0.51 6.61
C VAL A 26 -2.62 -0.05 5.21
N LEU A 27 -3.88 -0.04 4.76
CA LEU A 27 -4.28 -0.52 3.44
C LEU A 27 -4.77 0.65 2.60
N ILE A 28 -4.08 0.93 1.49
CA ILE A 28 -4.47 1.97 0.53
C ILE A 28 -5.21 1.32 -0.64
N GLY A 29 -6.50 1.62 -0.78
CA GLY A 29 -7.33 1.15 -1.90
C GLY A 29 -8.08 -0.17 -1.65
N ALA A 30 -8.03 -0.73 -0.44
CA ALA A 30 -8.94 -1.80 -0.03
C ALA A 30 -10.35 -1.22 0.23
N PRO A 31 -11.45 -1.94 -0.06
CA PRO A 31 -12.77 -1.53 0.38
C PRO A 31 -12.73 -1.41 1.90
N THR A 32 -13.01 -0.21 2.42
CA THR A 32 -13.02 0.08 3.86
C THR A 32 -14.04 -0.83 4.55
N GLY A 33 -13.58 -1.99 5.02
CA GLY A 33 -14.42 -3.01 5.62
C GLY A 33 -13.62 -4.26 5.98
N GLY A 34 -12.99 -4.24 7.17
CA GLY A 34 -12.76 -5.46 7.95
C GLY A 34 -11.31 -5.91 8.14
N CYS A 35 -10.81 -5.66 9.36
CA CYS A 35 -9.70 -6.34 10.04
C CYS A 35 -8.24 -6.01 9.67
N LEU A 36 -7.60 -5.22 10.54
CA LEU A 36 -6.16 -5.10 10.70
C LEU A 36 -5.57 -6.28 11.52
N LEU A 37 -6.05 -7.52 11.33
CA LEU A 37 -5.59 -8.67 12.11
C LEU A 37 -5.19 -9.83 11.22
N GLY A 38 -3.90 -10.13 11.23
CA GLY A 38 -3.31 -11.26 10.55
C GLY A 38 -1.79 -11.27 10.64
N VAL A 39 -1.25 -11.15 11.86
CA VAL A 39 0.03 -11.80 12.14
C VAL A 39 -0.24 -13.30 12.09
N SER A 40 0.28 -13.97 11.06
CA SER A 40 0.68 -15.37 11.09
C SER A 40 1.84 -15.59 10.14
#